data_AF-A0A970QXI9-F1
#
_entry.id   AF-A0A970QXI9-F1
#
_cell.length_a   1.000
_cell.length_b   1.000
_cell.length_c   1.000
_cell.angle_alpha   90.00
_cell.angle_beta   90.00
_cell.angle_gamma   90.00
#
_symmetry.space_group_name_H-M   'P 1'
#
loop_
_entity.id
_entity.type
_entity.pdbx_description
1 polymer ?
#
loop_
_entity_poly.entity_id
_entity_poly.type
_entity_poly.pdbx_seq_one_letter_code
_entity_poly.pdbx_strand_id
1 'polypeptide(L)'
;MLFIDTLIELMKGKYTIDSGRIFIQGMSMGDLISTQYGRIFGHKLAGIGMTSGPTAPSKLFDGEKLLYNDGPVAVWQSRGTFDTLVTEPGHRRTDINTANRRFWTELNGCTEFPRLKLAFNENWVYYTGEKAPLIYKDNSNSGHNQSVDDAECAWDSLFSRVRRDENGKITTLEDIPEGDRNAVVLLSGSSFAYVDNKKIQVTASVFIETDYSMPFVPRPGSGETAPEPGLEAVVMDTYTYVPVSFLETAFGAKVRSDSRTAYVTAADGRQLCFAEKNLGAMMEGRVYDMGREAKTVDDVLFIPVEWYARWVEGKYVSKKDSVVYIGPCPGTLTNDMVNIIKEILS
;
A
#
# COMPACT_ATOMS: atom_id res chain seq x y z
N MET A 1 -8.64 -31.76 12.27
CA MET A 1 -9.67 -30.71 12.44
C MET A 1 -10.65 -31.01 13.57
N LEU A 2 -11.09 -32.26 13.72
CA LEU A 2 -11.87 -32.72 14.89
C LEU A 2 -11.31 -32.25 16.24
N PHE A 3 -9.98 -32.16 16.39
CA PHE A 3 -9.35 -31.63 17.61
C PHE A 3 -9.74 -30.18 17.95
N ILE A 4 -9.75 -29.27 16.97
CA ILE A 4 -10.06 -27.85 17.21
C ILE A 4 -11.53 -27.70 17.60
N ASP A 5 -12.43 -28.42 16.95
CA ASP A 5 -13.85 -28.47 17.31
C ASP A 5 -14.05 -28.95 18.75
N THR A 6 -13.42 -30.07 19.11
CA THR A 6 -13.51 -30.60 20.49
C THR A 6 -12.95 -29.62 21.51
N LEU A 7 -11.87 -28.90 21.18
CA LEU A 7 -11.30 -27.88 22.05
C LEU A 7 -12.26 -26.70 22.24
N ILE A 8 -12.88 -26.20 21.17
CA ILE A 8 -13.86 -25.12 21.24
C ILE A 8 -15.04 -25.53 22.13
N GLU A 9 -15.61 -26.72 21.92
CA GLU A 9 -16.73 -27.21 22.73
C GLU A 9 -16.33 -27.44 24.19
N LEU A 10 -15.12 -27.95 24.44
CA LEU A 10 -14.58 -28.07 25.80
C LEU A 10 -14.43 -26.71 26.47
N MET A 11 -13.96 -25.69 25.74
CA MET A 11 -13.82 -24.33 26.26
C MET A 11 -15.18 -23.71 26.58
N LYS A 12 -16.18 -23.86 25.71
CA LYS A 12 -17.56 -23.40 25.97
C LYS A 12 -18.18 -24.09 27.18
N GLY A 13 -17.87 -25.37 27.41
CA GLY A 13 -18.34 -26.11 28.58
C GLY A 13 -17.66 -25.71 29.90
N LYS A 14 -16.47 -25.12 29.85
CA LYS A 14 -15.67 -24.75 31.04
C LYS A 14 -15.70 -23.26 31.38
N TYR A 15 -15.86 -22.41 30.38
CA TYR A 15 -15.76 -20.96 30.52
C TYR A 15 -16.99 -20.28 29.91
N THR A 16 -17.33 -19.10 30.41
CA THR A 16 -18.34 -18.24 29.79
C THR A 16 -17.75 -17.61 28.52
N ILE A 17 -17.95 -18.27 27.39
CA ILE A 17 -17.48 -17.83 26.08
C ILE A 17 -18.63 -17.20 25.29
N ASP A 18 -18.39 -16.03 24.71
CA ASP A 18 -19.27 -15.48 23.66
C ASP A 18 -19.08 -16.30 22.38
N SER A 19 -20.06 -17.13 22.05
CA SER A 19 -20.02 -18.01 20.88
C SER A 19 -19.99 -17.24 19.55
N GLY A 20 -20.44 -15.98 19.55
CA GLY A 20 -20.35 -15.09 18.40
C GLY A 20 -18.96 -14.48 18.23
N ARG A 21 -18.01 -14.71 19.14
CA ARG A 21 -16.67 -14.10 19.13
C ARG A 21 -15.56 -15.13 19.30
N ILE A 22 -15.64 -16.20 18.51
CA ILE A 22 -14.61 -17.22 18.43
C ILE A 22 -13.65 -16.87 17.31
N PHE A 23 -12.36 -16.77 17.64
CA PHE A 23 -11.28 -16.44 16.71
C PHE A 23 -10.22 -17.54 16.74
N ILE A 24 -9.55 -17.75 15.60
CA ILE A 24 -8.37 -18.62 15.51
C ILE A 24 -7.24 -17.83 14.88
N GLN A 25 -6.04 -17.90 15.45
CA GLN A 25 -4.87 -17.26 14.90
C GLN A 25 -3.66 -18.20 14.97
N GLY A 26 -2.78 -18.13 13.97
CA GLY A 26 -1.55 -18.90 13.99
C GLY A 26 -0.45 -18.34 13.08
N MET A 27 0.79 -18.68 13.43
CA MET A 27 2.00 -18.38 12.66
C MET A 27 2.43 -19.59 11.83
N SER A 28 2.93 -19.37 10.62
CA SER A 28 3.61 -20.40 9.81
C SER A 28 2.69 -21.59 9.59
N MET A 29 2.99 -22.79 10.09
CA MET A 29 2.05 -23.91 9.99
C MET A 29 0.72 -23.67 10.72
N GLY A 30 0.71 -22.82 11.76
CA GLY A 30 -0.51 -22.35 12.41
C GLY A 30 -1.37 -21.44 11.51
N ASP A 31 -0.76 -20.67 10.62
CA ASP A 31 -1.48 -19.89 9.59
C ASP A 31 -2.17 -20.84 8.61
N LEU A 32 -1.43 -21.85 8.11
CA LEU A 32 -2.00 -22.91 7.25
C LEU A 32 -3.20 -23.61 7.91
N ILE A 33 -3.09 -23.94 9.21
CA ILE A 33 -4.19 -24.52 9.97
C ILE A 33 -5.37 -23.53 10.10
N SER A 34 -5.08 -22.26 10.40
CA SER A 34 -6.09 -21.21 10.55
C SER A 34 -6.84 -20.96 9.24
N THR A 35 -6.14 -20.88 8.11
CA THR A 35 -6.76 -20.77 6.79
C THR A 35 -7.58 -22.01 6.47
N GLN A 36 -7.03 -23.21 6.65
CA GLN A 36 -7.72 -24.43 6.24
C GLN A 36 -8.98 -24.64 7.08
N TYR A 37 -8.89 -24.38 8.39
CA TYR A 37 -10.03 -24.47 9.30
C TYR A 37 -11.05 -23.36 9.04
N GLY A 38 -10.61 -22.11 8.84
CA GLY A 38 -11.49 -20.99 8.50
C GLY A 38 -12.22 -21.18 7.17
N ARG A 39 -11.59 -21.88 6.21
CA ARG A 39 -12.24 -22.28 4.95
C ARG A 39 -13.31 -23.33 5.20
N ILE A 40 -12.97 -24.45 5.84
CA ILE A 40 -13.89 -25.60 5.97
C ILE A 40 -14.99 -25.36 7.03
N PHE A 41 -14.72 -24.54 8.03
CA PHE A 41 -15.60 -24.32 9.18
C PHE A 41 -15.82 -22.83 9.46
N GLY A 42 -15.81 -22.00 8.42
CA GLY A 42 -15.97 -20.55 8.52
C GLY A 42 -17.21 -20.14 9.31
N HIS A 43 -18.32 -20.85 9.12
CA HIS A 43 -19.59 -20.67 9.87
C HIS A 43 -19.45 -20.73 11.40
N LYS A 44 -18.36 -21.29 11.95
CA LYS A 44 -18.12 -21.37 13.41
C LYS A 44 -17.32 -20.22 13.98
N LEU A 45 -16.73 -19.37 13.13
CA LEU A 45 -15.73 -18.38 13.54
C LEU A 45 -16.20 -16.97 13.24
N ALA A 46 -15.91 -16.03 14.13
CA ALA A 46 -16.05 -14.60 13.87
C ALA A 46 -14.89 -14.08 13.00
N GLY A 47 -13.69 -14.61 13.19
CA GLY A 47 -12.50 -14.17 12.47
C GLY A 47 -11.34 -15.17 12.51
N ILE A 48 -10.41 -15.02 11.58
CA ILE A 48 -9.14 -15.75 11.55
C ILE A 48 -7.94 -14.80 11.42
N GLY A 49 -6.82 -15.18 12.03
CA GLY A 49 -5.55 -14.46 12.01
C GLY A 49 -4.43 -15.33 11.43
N MET A 50 -3.68 -14.78 10.49
CA MET A 50 -2.80 -15.56 9.62
C MET A 50 -1.46 -14.84 9.46
N THR A 51 -0.42 -15.33 10.14
CA THR A 51 0.90 -14.72 10.07
C THR A 51 1.93 -15.63 9.41
N SER A 52 2.62 -15.09 8.40
CA SER A 52 3.80 -15.68 7.75
C SER A 52 3.68 -17.13 7.23
N GLY A 53 2.50 -17.74 7.10
CA GLY A 53 2.33 -19.09 6.53
C GLY A 53 1.23 -19.18 5.47
N PRO A 54 1.33 -18.46 4.35
CA PRO A 54 0.30 -18.43 3.33
C PRO A 54 0.14 -19.78 2.63
N THR A 55 -1.08 -20.11 2.27
CA THR A 55 -1.42 -21.39 1.63
C THR A 55 -1.06 -21.39 0.15
N ALA A 56 -0.59 -22.52 -0.36
CA ALA A 56 -0.28 -22.69 -1.77
C ALA A 56 -1.50 -22.36 -2.67
N PRO A 57 -1.35 -21.54 -3.72
CA PRO A 57 -2.40 -21.24 -4.68
C PRO A 57 -3.20 -22.46 -5.17
N SER A 58 -2.55 -23.58 -5.50
CA SER A 58 -3.24 -24.82 -5.95
C SER A 58 -4.11 -25.49 -4.88
N LYS A 59 -4.01 -25.05 -3.62
CA LYS A 59 -4.90 -25.50 -2.53
C LYS A 59 -6.05 -24.53 -2.29
N LEU A 60 -5.97 -23.31 -2.82
CA LEU A 60 -7.00 -22.27 -2.71
C LEU A 60 -7.94 -22.27 -3.93
N PHE A 61 -7.43 -22.62 -5.12
CA PHE A 61 -8.16 -22.52 -6.37
C PHE A 61 -8.11 -23.79 -7.22
N ASP A 62 -9.18 -24.03 -7.97
CA ASP A 62 -9.27 -24.93 -9.12
C ASP A 62 -9.60 -24.09 -10.35
N GLY A 63 -8.55 -23.75 -11.12
CA GLY A 63 -8.62 -22.66 -12.09
C GLY A 63 -8.97 -21.34 -11.42
N GLU A 64 -10.07 -20.71 -11.83
CA GLU A 64 -10.58 -19.46 -11.22
C GLU A 64 -11.58 -19.71 -10.09
N LYS A 65 -11.92 -20.97 -9.77
CA LYS A 65 -12.92 -21.29 -8.76
C LYS A 65 -12.28 -21.45 -7.39
N LEU A 66 -12.88 -20.83 -6.37
CA LEU A 66 -12.50 -21.02 -4.97
C LEU A 66 -12.77 -22.48 -4.54
N LEU A 67 -11.73 -23.17 -4.07
CA LEU A 67 -11.85 -24.53 -3.53
C LEU A 67 -12.42 -24.52 -2.11
N TYR A 68 -13.24 -25.54 -1.81
CA TYR A 68 -13.72 -25.95 -0.48
C TYR A 68 -13.79 -24.82 0.57
N ASN A 69 -14.95 -24.19 0.69
CA ASN A 69 -15.21 -23.19 1.71
C ASN A 69 -16.64 -23.32 2.24
N ASP A 70 -16.83 -22.93 3.51
CA ASP A 70 -18.09 -22.99 4.24
C ASP A 70 -18.48 -21.59 4.76
N GLY A 71 -18.32 -20.63 3.85
CA GLY A 71 -18.76 -19.26 4.00
C GLY A 71 -17.71 -18.24 4.48
N PRO A 72 -18.07 -16.96 4.45
CA PRO A 72 -17.20 -15.83 4.79
C PRO A 72 -16.80 -15.78 6.26
N VAL A 73 -15.65 -15.20 6.55
CA VAL A 73 -15.11 -14.95 7.90
C VAL A 73 -14.25 -13.68 7.88
N ALA A 74 -14.17 -12.92 8.98
CA ALA A 74 -13.27 -11.78 9.04
C ALA A 74 -11.81 -12.25 9.00
N VAL A 75 -10.96 -11.61 8.19
CA VAL A 75 -9.59 -12.08 7.96
C VAL A 75 -8.57 -11.03 8.36
N TRP A 76 -7.59 -11.42 9.18
CA TRP A 76 -6.40 -10.63 9.46
C TRP A 76 -5.15 -11.36 8.97
N GLN A 77 -4.40 -10.73 8.07
CA GLN A 77 -3.18 -11.28 7.47
C GLN A 77 -1.98 -10.43 7.85
N SER A 78 -0.90 -11.07 8.30
CA SER A 78 0.41 -10.44 8.52
C SER A 78 1.51 -11.16 7.74
N ARG A 79 2.35 -10.38 7.06
CA ARG A 79 3.45 -10.83 6.23
C ARG A 79 4.72 -10.01 6.53
N GLY A 80 5.86 -10.55 6.10
CA GLY A 80 7.15 -9.86 6.14
C GLY A 80 7.76 -9.78 4.75
N THR A 81 8.27 -8.61 4.37
CA THR A 81 8.84 -8.35 3.03
C THR A 81 10.00 -9.27 2.65
N PHE A 82 10.77 -9.72 3.65
CA PHE A 82 11.93 -10.59 3.47
C PHE A 82 11.61 -12.06 3.79
N ASP A 83 10.33 -12.43 3.96
CA ASP A 83 9.96 -13.84 4.07
C ASP A 83 10.13 -14.51 2.70
N THR A 84 11.05 -15.47 2.62
CA THR A 84 11.36 -16.21 1.41
C THR A 84 10.70 -17.58 1.38
N LEU A 85 9.86 -17.92 2.36
CA LEU A 85 9.18 -19.22 2.41
C LEU A 85 8.16 -19.33 1.27
N VAL A 86 8.37 -20.29 0.38
CA VAL A 86 7.51 -20.60 -0.76
C VAL A 86 6.80 -21.92 -0.51
N THR A 87 5.46 -21.89 -0.41
CA THR A 87 4.63 -23.09 -0.18
C THR A 87 4.30 -23.85 -1.46
N GLU A 88 4.60 -23.30 -2.63
CA GLU A 88 4.35 -23.92 -3.93
C GLU A 88 5.52 -23.69 -4.90
N PRO A 89 6.17 -24.75 -5.40
CA PRO A 89 7.26 -24.63 -6.38
C PRO A 89 6.84 -23.78 -7.60
N GLY A 90 7.78 -23.00 -8.11
CA GLY A 90 7.57 -22.15 -9.29
C GLY A 90 6.84 -20.83 -9.02
N HIS A 91 6.36 -20.57 -7.80
CA HIS A 91 5.75 -19.30 -7.43
C HIS A 91 6.71 -18.44 -6.61
N ARG A 92 6.66 -17.12 -6.78
CA ARG A 92 7.32 -16.18 -5.86
C ARG A 92 6.44 -16.00 -4.63
N ARG A 93 7.06 -15.60 -3.51
CA ARG A 93 6.30 -15.32 -2.27
C ARG A 93 5.18 -14.30 -2.48
N THR A 94 5.44 -13.25 -3.25
CA THR A 94 4.45 -12.21 -3.56
C THR A 94 3.24 -12.78 -4.31
N ASP A 95 3.46 -13.72 -5.24
CA ASP A 95 2.39 -14.35 -6.01
C ASP A 95 1.49 -15.20 -5.08
N ILE A 96 2.12 -15.91 -4.13
CA ILE A 96 1.41 -16.67 -3.10
C ILE A 96 0.62 -15.75 -2.16
N ASN A 97 1.21 -14.64 -1.71
CA ASN A 97 0.53 -13.65 -0.87
C ASN A 97 -0.68 -13.04 -1.59
N THR A 98 -0.53 -12.67 -2.87
CA THR A 98 -1.63 -12.18 -3.71
C THR A 98 -2.73 -13.22 -3.84
N ALA A 99 -2.42 -14.50 -4.10
CA ALA A 99 -3.43 -15.56 -4.17
C ALA A 99 -4.20 -15.74 -2.85
N ASN A 100 -3.52 -15.66 -1.70
CA ASN A 100 -4.17 -15.75 -0.39
C ASN A 100 -5.09 -14.55 -0.13
N ARG A 101 -4.64 -13.34 -0.45
CA ARG A 101 -5.47 -12.14 -0.33
C ARG A 101 -6.69 -12.24 -1.24
N ARG A 102 -6.48 -12.58 -2.52
CA ARG A 102 -7.51 -12.77 -3.54
C ARG A 102 -8.59 -13.76 -3.10
N PHE A 103 -8.19 -14.93 -2.59
CA PHE A 103 -9.13 -15.95 -2.13
C PHE A 103 -10.12 -15.39 -1.12
N TRP A 104 -9.60 -14.66 -0.11
CA TRP A 104 -10.44 -14.12 0.94
C TRP A 104 -11.21 -12.88 0.52
N THR A 105 -10.65 -11.99 -0.29
CA THR A 105 -11.39 -10.83 -0.82
C THR A 105 -12.57 -11.28 -1.69
N GLU A 106 -12.40 -12.32 -2.51
CA GLU A 106 -13.50 -12.88 -3.30
C GLU A 106 -14.56 -13.55 -2.43
N LEU A 107 -14.14 -14.42 -1.50
CA LEU A 107 -15.07 -15.12 -0.60
C LEU A 107 -15.89 -14.14 0.25
N ASN A 108 -15.23 -13.09 0.75
CA ASN A 108 -15.82 -12.10 1.63
C ASN A 108 -16.59 -10.98 0.90
N GLY A 109 -16.53 -10.93 -0.44
CA GLY A 109 -17.21 -9.91 -1.23
C GLY A 109 -16.59 -8.52 -1.08
N CYS A 110 -15.25 -8.44 -1.01
CA CYS A 110 -14.51 -7.17 -1.02
C CYS A 110 -14.34 -6.67 -2.46
N THR A 111 -15.30 -5.91 -2.96
CA THR A 111 -15.30 -5.41 -4.35
C THR A 111 -14.76 -4.00 -4.51
N GLU A 112 -14.80 -3.19 -3.45
CA GLU A 112 -14.29 -1.82 -3.45
C GLU A 112 -12.77 -1.78 -3.26
N PHE A 113 -12.14 -0.70 -3.74
CA PHE A 113 -10.71 -0.48 -3.48
C PHE A 113 -10.44 -0.32 -1.98
N PRO A 114 -9.33 -0.89 -1.47
CA PRO A 114 -9.04 -0.88 -0.04
C PRO A 114 -8.48 0.46 0.43
N ARG A 115 -8.71 0.78 1.71
CA ARG A 115 -8.07 1.92 2.35
C ARG A 115 -6.63 1.55 2.73
N LEU A 116 -5.68 2.44 2.50
CA LEU A 116 -4.24 2.22 2.69
C LEU A 116 -3.72 3.05 3.85
N LYS A 117 -2.75 2.52 4.58
CA LYS A 117 -1.96 3.28 5.55
C LYS A 117 -0.50 2.85 5.51
N LEU A 118 0.40 3.82 5.62
CA LEU A 118 1.84 3.59 5.71
C LEU A 118 2.40 4.26 6.97
N ALA A 119 2.97 3.47 7.87
CA ALA A 119 3.54 3.98 9.11
C ALA A 119 4.81 3.21 9.48
N PHE A 120 5.95 3.89 9.42
CA PHE A 120 7.28 3.34 9.67
C PHE A 120 7.56 2.08 8.84
N ASN A 121 7.59 0.90 9.48
CA ASN A 121 7.79 -0.38 8.82
C ASN A 121 6.47 -1.08 8.45
N GLU A 122 5.32 -0.52 8.81
CA GLU A 122 4.02 -1.16 8.64
C GLU A 122 3.27 -0.63 7.43
N ASN A 123 2.81 -1.56 6.60
CA ASN A 123 2.02 -1.31 5.41
C ASN A 123 0.66 -1.96 5.61
N TRP A 124 -0.38 -1.15 5.71
CA TRP A 124 -1.72 -1.59 6.07
C TRP A 124 -2.69 -1.42 4.91
N VAL A 125 -3.53 -2.42 4.70
CA VAL A 125 -4.55 -2.44 3.66
C VAL A 125 -5.85 -2.96 4.27
N TYR A 126 -6.89 -2.12 4.23
CA TYR A 126 -8.19 -2.39 4.85
C TYR A 126 -9.24 -2.58 3.76
N TYR A 127 -9.63 -3.83 3.52
CA TYR A 127 -10.72 -4.20 2.63
C TYR A 127 -12.03 -4.27 3.40
N THR A 128 -13.02 -3.52 2.93
CA THR A 128 -14.41 -3.70 3.35
C THR A 128 -15.09 -4.68 2.40
N GLY A 129 -15.73 -5.72 2.94
CA GLY A 129 -16.48 -6.69 2.15
C GLY A 129 -17.95 -6.68 2.53
N GLU A 130 -18.80 -6.98 1.55
CA GLU A 130 -20.26 -7.12 1.75
C GLU A 130 -20.59 -8.16 2.83
N LYS A 131 -19.76 -9.21 2.91
CA LYS A 131 -19.98 -10.34 3.82
C LYS A 131 -19.05 -10.34 5.03
N ALA A 132 -17.78 -9.97 4.86
CA ALA A 132 -16.82 -9.84 5.95
C ALA A 132 -15.64 -8.93 5.56
N PRO A 133 -14.98 -8.25 6.52
CA PRO A 133 -13.77 -7.48 6.24
C PRO A 133 -12.51 -8.35 6.08
N LEU A 134 -11.50 -7.81 5.38
CA LEU A 134 -10.13 -8.33 5.38
C LEU A 134 -9.14 -7.19 5.69
N ILE A 135 -8.24 -7.44 6.64
CA ILE A 135 -7.12 -6.55 6.94
C ILE A 135 -5.84 -7.27 6.60
N TYR A 136 -5.00 -6.60 5.82
CA TYR A 136 -3.69 -7.08 5.42
C TYR A 136 -2.63 -6.11 5.95
N LYS A 137 -1.67 -6.64 6.70
CA LYS A 137 -0.50 -5.94 7.23
C LYS A 137 0.74 -6.59 6.64
N ASP A 138 1.68 -5.79 6.18
CA ASP A 138 3.02 -6.25 5.81
C ASP A 138 4.08 -5.38 6.46
N ASN A 139 5.18 -6.01 6.90
CA ASN A 139 6.27 -5.38 7.61
C ASN A 139 7.52 -5.32 6.72
N SER A 140 7.99 -4.09 6.45
CA SER A 140 9.09 -3.81 5.52
C SER A 140 10.44 -4.35 5.97
N ASN A 141 10.61 -4.62 7.27
CA ASN A 141 11.85 -5.06 7.90
C ASN A 141 11.73 -6.46 8.53
N SER A 142 10.74 -7.25 8.11
CA SER A 142 10.48 -8.57 8.67
C SER A 142 10.70 -9.69 7.66
N GLY A 143 11.16 -10.84 8.18
CA GLY A 143 11.27 -12.11 7.46
C GLY A 143 10.15 -13.08 7.86
N HIS A 144 10.49 -14.35 8.05
CA HIS A 144 9.55 -15.37 8.48
C HIS A 144 9.31 -15.35 10.01
N ASN A 145 8.61 -14.34 10.51
CA ASN A 145 8.30 -14.19 11.94
C ASN A 145 6.94 -13.50 12.17
N GLN A 146 6.59 -13.27 13.45
CA GLN A 146 5.51 -12.38 13.88
C GLN A 146 6.11 -11.18 14.60
N SER A 147 5.52 -9.99 14.46
CA SER A 147 5.91 -8.86 15.29
C SER A 147 5.34 -9.03 16.71
N VAL A 148 6.00 -8.40 17.71
CA VAL A 148 5.61 -8.53 19.12
C VAL A 148 4.18 -8.03 19.39
N ASP A 149 3.73 -7.08 18.59
CA ASP A 149 2.45 -6.40 18.66
C ASP A 149 1.41 -6.96 17.67
N ASP A 150 1.71 -8.03 16.93
CA ASP A 150 0.78 -8.60 15.93
C ASP A 150 -0.57 -9.00 16.55
N ALA A 151 -0.57 -9.51 17.79
CA ALA A 151 -1.79 -9.91 18.50
C ALA A 151 -2.67 -8.69 18.87
N GLU A 152 -2.05 -7.61 19.35
CA GLU A 152 -2.73 -6.34 19.65
C GLU A 152 -3.25 -5.70 18.36
N CYS A 153 -2.41 -5.66 17.33
CA CYS A 153 -2.77 -5.23 15.99
C CYS A 153 -3.99 -5.98 15.43
N ALA A 154 -4.02 -7.31 15.51
CA ALA A 154 -5.14 -8.12 15.05
C ALA A 154 -6.42 -7.84 15.85
N TRP A 155 -6.28 -7.66 17.16
CA TRP A 155 -7.40 -7.32 18.03
C TRP A 155 -7.97 -5.93 17.72
N ASP A 156 -7.15 -4.90 17.75
CA ASP A 156 -7.59 -3.50 17.64
C ASP A 156 -8.07 -3.13 16.24
N SER A 157 -7.44 -3.71 15.21
CA SER A 157 -7.83 -3.45 13.83
C SER A 157 -9.03 -4.28 13.38
N LEU A 158 -9.23 -5.50 13.91
CA LEU A 158 -10.25 -6.43 13.41
C LEU A 158 -11.08 -7.15 14.48
N PHE A 159 -10.47 -7.99 15.32
CA PHE A 159 -11.24 -8.96 16.13
C PHE A 159 -12.11 -8.30 17.20
N SER A 160 -11.68 -7.15 17.73
CA SER A 160 -12.48 -6.34 18.64
C SER A 160 -13.77 -5.81 17.99
N ARG A 161 -13.76 -5.65 16.66
CA ARG A 161 -14.78 -4.96 15.85
C ARG A 161 -15.79 -5.88 15.18
N VAL A 162 -15.63 -7.20 15.29
CA VAL A 162 -16.49 -8.14 14.56
C VAL A 162 -17.06 -9.22 15.46
N ARG A 163 -18.21 -9.74 15.06
CA ARG A 163 -18.81 -10.94 15.63
C ARG A 163 -19.56 -11.73 14.56
N ARG A 164 -19.80 -13.00 14.82
CA ARG A 164 -20.83 -13.78 14.13
C ARG A 164 -22.14 -13.65 14.89
N ASP A 165 -23.20 -13.28 14.18
CA ASP A 165 -24.54 -13.15 14.76
C ASP A 165 -25.26 -14.52 14.82
N GLU A 166 -26.46 -14.53 15.39
CA GLU A 166 -27.29 -15.72 15.56
C GLU A 166 -27.77 -16.33 14.22
N ASN A 167 -27.78 -15.54 13.15
CA ASN A 167 -28.08 -16.00 11.79
C ASN A 167 -26.84 -16.54 11.07
N GLY A 168 -25.69 -16.57 11.75
CA GLY A 168 -24.43 -17.01 11.20
C GLY A 168 -23.78 -16.01 10.25
N LYS A 169 -24.14 -14.72 10.27
CA LYS A 169 -23.51 -13.67 9.45
C LYS A 169 -22.42 -12.94 10.25
N ILE A 170 -21.33 -12.54 9.59
CA ILE A 170 -20.36 -11.62 10.18
C ILE A 170 -20.96 -10.20 10.21
N THR A 171 -20.95 -9.60 11.40
CA THR A 171 -21.41 -8.24 11.64
C THR A 171 -20.29 -7.42 12.25
N THR A 172 -20.23 -6.15 11.87
CA THR A 172 -19.26 -5.18 12.35
C THR A 172 -19.89 -4.39 13.50
N LEU A 173 -19.24 -4.42 14.67
CA LEU A 173 -19.61 -3.72 15.88
C LEU A 173 -19.09 -2.27 15.89
N GLU A 174 -17.95 -2.04 15.23
CA GLU A 174 -17.31 -0.74 15.09
C GLU A 174 -16.66 -0.62 13.71
N ASP A 175 -16.61 0.58 13.15
CA ASP A 175 -16.00 0.80 11.83
C ASP A 175 -14.56 0.27 11.76
N ILE A 176 -14.24 -0.36 10.62
CA ILE A 176 -12.86 -0.77 10.30
C ILE A 176 -12.02 0.51 10.09
N PRO A 177 -10.74 0.54 10.52
CA PRO A 177 -9.88 1.72 10.40
C PRO A 177 -9.86 2.36 9.02
N GLU A 178 -9.83 3.69 8.98
CA GLU A 178 -10.01 4.49 7.76
C GLU A 178 -8.77 4.58 6.85
N GLY A 179 -7.61 4.10 7.30
CA GLY A 179 -6.34 4.35 6.60
C GLY A 179 -5.84 5.79 6.75
N ASP A 180 -4.88 6.16 5.92
CA ASP A 180 -4.30 7.51 5.92
C ASP A 180 -5.22 8.49 5.18
N ARG A 181 -5.69 9.51 5.89
CA ARG A 181 -6.44 10.62 5.30
C ARG A 181 -5.51 11.55 4.54
N ASN A 182 -5.98 12.08 3.42
CA ASN A 182 -5.23 12.99 2.54
C ASN A 182 -3.89 12.41 2.03
N ALA A 183 -3.70 11.08 2.06
CA ALA A 183 -2.56 10.45 1.41
C ALA A 183 -2.72 10.50 -0.11
N VAL A 184 -1.60 10.58 -0.82
CA VAL A 184 -1.53 10.57 -2.29
C VAL A 184 -0.61 9.43 -2.71
N VAL A 185 -1.14 8.49 -3.48
CA VAL A 185 -0.39 7.35 -4.02
C VAL A 185 -0.36 7.42 -5.53
N LEU A 186 0.83 7.26 -6.10
CA LEU A 186 1.10 7.44 -7.51
C LEU A 186 1.76 6.19 -8.09
N LEU A 187 1.44 5.89 -9.34
CA LEU A 187 2.09 4.85 -10.13
C LEU A 187 2.59 5.47 -11.44
N SER A 188 3.89 5.38 -11.70
CA SER A 188 4.49 5.84 -12.95
C SER A 188 3.81 5.16 -14.15
N GLY A 189 3.44 5.95 -15.15
CA GLY A 189 2.69 5.56 -16.34
C GLY A 189 1.17 5.55 -16.18
N SER A 190 0.63 5.66 -14.95
CA SER A 190 -0.81 5.61 -14.73
C SER A 190 -1.50 6.93 -15.02
N SER A 191 -2.68 6.86 -15.64
CA SER A 191 -3.64 7.96 -15.76
C SER A 191 -4.56 8.08 -14.54
N PHE A 192 -4.25 7.37 -13.45
CA PHE A 192 -4.93 7.46 -12.17
C PHE A 192 -3.96 7.71 -11.02
N ALA A 193 -4.47 8.32 -9.96
CA ALA A 193 -3.84 8.42 -8.66
C ALA A 193 -4.80 7.89 -7.59
N TYR A 194 -4.28 7.52 -6.42
CA TYR A 194 -5.09 7.16 -5.27
C TYR A 194 -4.96 8.26 -4.22
N VAL A 195 -6.01 9.06 -4.05
CA VAL A 195 -6.01 10.22 -3.15
C VAL A 195 -7.11 10.06 -2.11
N ASP A 196 -6.74 10.20 -0.84
CA ASP A 196 -7.67 10.06 0.29
C ASP A 196 -8.51 8.77 0.19
N ASN A 197 -7.82 7.67 -0.11
CA ASN A 197 -8.40 6.35 -0.32
C ASN A 197 -9.43 6.26 -1.47
N LYS A 198 -9.26 7.06 -2.52
CA LYS A 198 -10.11 7.03 -3.72
C LYS A 198 -9.27 7.03 -4.99
N LYS A 199 -9.61 6.16 -5.94
CA LYS A 199 -9.01 6.17 -7.29
C LYS A 199 -9.59 7.37 -8.05
N ILE A 200 -8.71 8.28 -8.47
CA ILE A 200 -9.08 9.49 -9.20
C ILE A 200 -8.30 9.55 -10.51
N GLN A 201 -8.95 10.07 -11.56
CA GLN A 201 -8.31 10.28 -12.85
C GLN A 201 -7.39 11.50 -12.79
N VAL A 202 -6.19 11.39 -13.35
CA VAL A 202 -5.28 12.53 -13.55
C VAL A 202 -5.39 13.05 -14.98
N THR A 203 -5.15 14.34 -15.17
CA THR A 203 -5.31 14.99 -16.49
C THR A 203 -4.27 14.54 -17.51
N ALA A 204 -3.11 14.08 -17.04
CA ALA A 204 -2.08 13.44 -17.84
C ALA A 204 -1.31 12.45 -16.96
N SER A 205 -0.78 11.39 -17.56
CA SER A 205 -0.16 10.31 -16.81
C SER A 205 1.06 10.78 -16.01
N VAL A 206 1.14 10.30 -14.78
CA VAL A 206 2.30 10.51 -13.90
C VAL A 206 3.50 9.78 -14.48
N PHE A 207 4.70 10.33 -14.35
CA PHE A 207 5.92 9.64 -14.75
C PHE A 207 7.06 9.86 -13.76
N ILE A 208 8.00 8.92 -13.72
CA ILE A 208 9.22 9.02 -12.94
C ILE A 208 10.39 9.18 -13.91
N GLU A 209 11.23 10.17 -13.66
CA GLU A 209 12.52 10.30 -14.33
C GLU A 209 13.66 10.03 -13.38
N THR A 210 14.69 9.39 -13.90
CA THR A 210 15.96 9.21 -13.20
C THR A 210 16.89 10.36 -13.55
N ASP A 211 17.51 10.94 -12.53
CA ASP A 211 18.58 11.91 -12.71
C ASP A 211 19.95 11.23 -12.54
N TYR A 212 20.89 11.63 -13.38
CA TYR A 212 22.19 10.97 -13.49
C TYR A 212 23.32 11.98 -13.33
N SER A 213 24.31 11.61 -12.53
CA SER A 213 25.61 12.27 -12.55
C SER A 213 26.36 11.75 -13.77
N MET A 214 26.61 12.63 -14.73
CA MET A 214 27.44 12.29 -15.87
C MET A 214 28.89 12.08 -15.42
N PRO A 215 29.63 11.16 -16.06
CA PRO A 215 31.07 11.04 -15.84
C PRO A 215 31.74 12.39 -16.09
N PHE A 216 32.75 12.69 -15.27
CA PHE A 216 33.54 13.91 -15.39
C PHE A 216 34.07 14.10 -16.82
N VAL A 217 33.87 15.28 -17.41
CA VAL A 217 34.44 15.65 -18.70
C VAL A 217 35.57 16.66 -18.45
N PRO A 218 36.84 16.33 -18.74
CA PRO A 218 37.95 17.24 -18.55
C PRO A 218 37.75 18.53 -19.33
N ARG A 219 38.07 19.66 -18.71
CA ARG A 219 38.08 20.95 -19.41
C ARG A 219 39.31 21.02 -20.34
N PRO A 220 39.18 21.59 -21.55
CA PRO A 220 40.34 21.80 -22.41
C PRO A 220 41.44 22.60 -21.70
N GLY A 221 42.64 22.04 -21.61
CA GLY A 221 43.81 22.71 -21.03
C GLY A 221 43.95 22.63 -19.50
N SER A 222 43.07 21.90 -18.79
CA SER A 222 43.18 21.78 -17.33
C SER A 222 44.23 20.77 -16.84
N GLY A 223 44.75 19.92 -17.72
CA GLY A 223 45.65 18.82 -17.33
C GLY A 223 44.94 17.68 -16.59
N GLU A 224 43.61 17.73 -16.45
CA GLU A 224 42.81 16.69 -15.83
C GLU A 224 42.65 15.50 -16.80
N THR A 225 42.76 14.28 -16.26
CA THR A 225 42.58 13.05 -17.04
C THR A 225 41.11 12.68 -17.12
N ALA A 226 40.65 12.26 -18.31
CA ALA A 226 39.31 11.72 -18.47
C ALA A 226 39.13 10.46 -17.60
N PRO A 227 37.92 10.21 -17.08
CA PRO A 227 37.61 8.96 -16.40
C PRO A 227 37.87 7.75 -17.32
N GLU A 228 38.17 6.60 -16.72
CA GLU A 228 38.31 5.32 -17.42
C GLU A 228 37.13 5.08 -18.38
N PRO A 229 37.37 4.62 -19.63
CA PRO A 229 36.31 4.26 -20.54
C PRO A 229 35.38 3.20 -19.94
N GLY A 230 34.07 3.45 -19.96
CA GLY A 230 33.06 2.51 -19.45
C GLY A 230 32.54 2.80 -18.04
N LEU A 231 32.90 3.93 -17.43
CA LEU A 231 32.23 4.40 -16.21
C LEU A 231 30.74 4.67 -16.48
N GLU A 232 29.88 3.87 -15.86
CA GLU A 232 28.44 4.01 -15.95
C GLU A 232 27.97 5.29 -15.25
N ALA A 233 26.92 5.92 -15.79
CA ALA A 233 26.30 7.07 -15.18
C ALA A 233 25.72 6.68 -13.81
N VAL A 234 26.05 7.46 -12.78
CA VAL A 234 25.57 7.18 -11.42
C VAL A 234 24.19 7.81 -11.26
N VAL A 235 23.20 7.00 -10.90
CA VAL A 235 21.86 7.50 -10.54
C VAL A 235 22.00 8.37 -9.29
N MET A 236 21.66 9.65 -9.40
CA MET A 236 21.66 10.59 -8.28
C MET A 236 20.37 10.49 -7.48
N ASP A 237 19.23 10.59 -8.16
CA ASP A 237 17.90 10.49 -7.57
C ASP A 237 16.87 10.14 -8.66
N THR A 238 15.62 9.97 -8.25
CA THR A 238 14.44 9.86 -9.11
C THR A 238 13.43 10.93 -8.73
N TYR A 239 12.77 11.53 -9.73
CA TYR A 239 11.79 12.58 -9.55
C TYR A 239 10.46 12.16 -10.16
N THR A 240 9.39 12.36 -9.40
CA THR A 240 8.03 11.99 -9.81
C THR A 240 7.29 13.22 -10.27
N TYR A 241 6.93 13.21 -11.54
CA TYR A 241 6.27 14.33 -12.19
C TYR A 241 4.76 14.12 -12.22
N VAL A 242 4.06 15.10 -11.68
CA VAL A 242 2.60 15.19 -11.75
C VAL A 242 2.20 16.45 -12.52
N PRO A 243 1.06 16.45 -13.23
CA PRO A 243 0.49 17.68 -13.78
C PRO A 243 0.31 18.70 -12.67
N VAL A 244 0.68 19.96 -12.88
CA VAL A 244 0.56 20.99 -11.83
C VAL A 244 -0.88 21.21 -11.38
N SER A 245 -1.86 21.00 -12.27
CA SER A 245 -3.30 21.02 -11.96
C SER A 245 -3.72 19.93 -10.96
N PHE A 246 -2.97 18.82 -10.89
CA PHE A 246 -3.26 17.73 -9.95
C PHE A 246 -3.16 18.17 -8.49
N LEU A 247 -2.39 19.22 -8.20
CA LEU A 247 -2.27 19.77 -6.83
C LEU A 247 -3.61 20.22 -6.25
N GLU A 248 -4.57 20.63 -7.10
CA GLU A 248 -5.91 21.01 -6.65
C GLU A 248 -6.63 19.82 -6.01
N THR A 249 -6.64 18.67 -6.70
CA THR A 249 -7.31 17.46 -6.20
C THR A 249 -6.50 16.76 -5.11
N ALA A 250 -5.17 16.75 -5.22
CA ALA A 250 -4.30 16.02 -4.31
C ALA A 250 -4.11 16.72 -2.96
N PHE A 251 -4.10 18.06 -2.96
CA PHE A 251 -3.70 18.86 -1.81
C PHE A 251 -4.63 20.05 -1.53
N GLY A 252 -5.70 20.24 -2.30
CA GLY A 252 -6.64 21.35 -2.10
C GLY A 252 -6.09 22.71 -2.51
N ALA A 253 -5.04 22.74 -3.34
CA ALA A 253 -4.50 23.97 -3.89
C ALA A 253 -5.46 24.61 -4.90
N LYS A 254 -5.18 25.86 -5.30
CA LYS A 254 -5.81 26.51 -6.46
C LYS A 254 -4.74 26.79 -7.50
N VAL A 255 -4.95 26.35 -8.73
CA VAL A 255 -3.92 26.39 -9.78
C VAL A 255 -4.43 27.21 -10.97
N ARG A 256 -3.59 28.11 -11.46
CA ARG A 256 -3.77 28.81 -12.74
C ARG A 256 -2.53 28.55 -13.58
N SER A 257 -2.68 27.87 -14.70
CA SER A 257 -1.57 27.50 -15.59
C SER A 257 -1.85 27.94 -17.02
N ASP A 258 -0.82 28.42 -17.70
CA ASP A 258 -0.80 28.70 -19.15
C ASP A 258 0.00 27.65 -19.94
N SER A 259 0.13 26.45 -19.36
CA SER A 259 0.95 25.33 -19.83
C SER A 259 2.45 25.49 -19.66
N ARG A 260 2.98 26.70 -19.48
CA ARG A 260 4.42 26.95 -19.30
C ARG A 260 4.75 27.52 -17.94
N THR A 261 3.83 28.27 -17.36
CA THR A 261 3.91 28.89 -16.05
C THR A 261 2.65 28.53 -15.28
N ALA A 262 2.80 28.25 -13.98
CA ALA A 262 1.68 28.04 -13.09
C ALA A 262 1.80 28.86 -11.82
N TYR A 263 0.73 29.59 -11.51
CA TYR A 263 0.52 30.25 -10.23
C TYR A 263 -0.35 29.36 -9.36
N VAL A 264 0.16 29.03 -8.18
CA VAL A 264 -0.48 28.10 -7.24
C VAL A 264 -0.70 28.81 -5.91
N THR A 265 -1.92 28.76 -5.40
CA THR A 265 -2.21 29.07 -4.00
C THR A 265 -2.37 27.75 -3.25
N ALA A 266 -1.44 27.44 -2.36
CA ALA A 266 -1.55 26.26 -1.49
C ALA A 266 -2.77 26.34 -0.58
N ALA A 267 -3.19 25.22 0.01
CA ALA A 267 -4.38 25.17 0.86
C ALA A 267 -4.28 26.10 2.10
N ASP A 268 -3.07 26.37 2.58
CA ASP A 268 -2.80 27.29 3.68
C ASP A 268 -2.63 28.76 3.26
N GLY A 269 -2.81 29.07 1.97
CA GLY A 269 -2.78 30.41 1.41
C GLY A 269 -1.43 30.86 0.85
N ARG A 270 -0.35 30.08 1.04
CA ARG A 270 0.96 30.40 0.45
C ARG A 270 0.88 30.46 -1.08
N GLN A 271 1.56 31.45 -1.65
CA GLN A 271 1.62 31.70 -3.08
C GLN A 271 2.90 31.13 -3.67
N LEU A 272 2.76 30.36 -4.74
CA LEU A 272 3.84 29.73 -5.47
C LEU A 272 3.76 30.06 -6.97
N CYS A 273 4.92 30.07 -7.62
CA CYS A 273 5.04 30.13 -9.07
C CYS A 273 6.03 29.08 -9.57
N PHE A 274 5.59 28.27 -10.53
CA PHE A 274 6.41 27.31 -11.27
C PHE A 274 6.53 27.77 -12.72
N ALA A 275 7.68 27.54 -13.34
CA ALA A 275 7.91 27.84 -14.74
C ALA A 275 8.70 26.70 -15.41
N GLU A 276 8.32 26.37 -16.63
CA GLU A 276 9.00 25.39 -17.48
C GLU A 276 10.52 25.64 -17.52
N LYS A 277 11.32 24.58 -17.48
CA LYS A 277 12.80 24.60 -17.53
C LYS A 277 13.45 25.38 -16.40
N ASN A 278 12.74 25.63 -15.30
CA ASN A 278 13.31 26.22 -14.10
C ASN A 278 13.48 25.16 -13.02
N LEU A 279 14.71 25.05 -12.50
CA LEU A 279 15.07 24.23 -11.34
C LEU A 279 14.43 24.76 -10.04
N GLY A 280 14.08 26.05 -10.02
CA GLY A 280 13.53 26.69 -8.83
C GLY A 280 12.05 26.99 -8.94
N ALA A 281 11.37 26.99 -7.80
CA ALA A 281 10.05 27.56 -7.61
C ALA A 281 10.15 28.86 -6.83
N MET A 282 9.29 29.82 -7.15
CA MET A 282 9.10 30.99 -6.28
C MET A 282 8.02 30.65 -5.25
N MET A 283 8.26 30.90 -3.97
CA MET A 283 7.27 30.81 -2.90
C MET A 283 7.43 32.03 -1.99
N GLU A 284 6.36 32.80 -1.79
CA GLU A 284 6.37 34.00 -0.94
C GLU A 284 7.52 34.99 -1.27
N GLY A 285 7.77 35.21 -2.56
CA GLY A 285 8.81 36.11 -3.06
C GLY A 285 10.24 35.60 -2.89
N ARG A 286 10.45 34.33 -2.51
CA ARG A 286 11.76 33.68 -2.41
C ARG A 286 11.89 32.56 -3.42
N VAL A 287 13.09 32.35 -3.93
CA VAL A 287 13.41 31.22 -4.82
C VAL A 287 13.86 30.03 -3.98
N TYR A 288 13.30 28.87 -4.27
CA TYR A 288 13.65 27.58 -3.67
C TYR A 288 14.09 26.62 -4.75
N ASP A 289 15.12 25.83 -4.48
CA ASP A 289 15.58 24.76 -5.36
C ASP A 289 14.66 23.54 -5.23
N MET A 290 14.04 23.13 -6.35
CA MET A 290 13.22 21.93 -6.42
C MET A 290 14.04 20.65 -6.65
N GLY A 291 15.35 20.78 -6.92
CA GLY A 291 16.25 19.70 -7.33
C GLY A 291 16.10 19.31 -8.81
N ARG A 292 14.94 19.59 -9.42
CA ARG A 292 14.66 19.27 -10.82
C ARG A 292 13.76 20.29 -11.50
N GLU A 293 13.96 20.47 -12.80
CA GLU A 293 13.21 21.44 -13.60
C GLU A 293 11.74 21.03 -13.75
N ALA A 294 10.82 21.99 -13.69
CA ALA A 294 9.46 21.79 -14.20
C ALA A 294 9.47 21.60 -15.73
N LYS A 295 8.56 20.80 -16.28
CA LYS A 295 8.56 20.38 -17.69
C LYS A 295 7.21 20.50 -18.33
N THR A 296 7.17 20.90 -19.60
CA THR A 296 5.94 20.82 -20.38
C THR A 296 5.98 19.56 -21.24
N VAL A 297 4.96 18.73 -21.12
CA VAL A 297 4.76 17.53 -21.94
C VAL A 297 3.34 17.61 -22.48
N ASP A 298 3.18 17.56 -23.81
CA ASP A 298 1.88 17.65 -24.49
C ASP A 298 1.01 18.82 -23.98
N ASP A 299 1.59 20.02 -23.93
CA ASP A 299 0.96 21.26 -23.45
C ASP A 299 0.46 21.22 -21.99
N VAL A 300 0.98 20.31 -21.17
CA VAL A 300 0.72 20.23 -19.73
C VAL A 300 2.02 20.49 -18.95
N LEU A 301 1.98 21.43 -18.00
CA LEU A 301 3.09 21.67 -17.09
C LEU A 301 3.12 20.61 -15.99
N PHE A 302 4.25 19.95 -15.83
CA PHE A 302 4.56 19.00 -14.79
C PHE A 302 5.61 19.55 -13.82
N ILE A 303 5.49 19.16 -12.56
CA ILE A 303 6.45 19.53 -11.50
C ILE A 303 6.92 18.28 -10.75
N PRO A 304 8.16 18.28 -10.20
CA PRO A 304 8.59 17.27 -9.25
C PRO A 304 7.76 17.38 -7.96
N VAL A 305 6.87 16.42 -7.73
CA VAL A 305 5.88 16.48 -6.65
C VAL A 305 6.51 16.33 -5.27
N GLU A 306 7.67 15.67 -5.18
CA GLU A 306 8.34 15.42 -3.90
C GLU A 306 8.73 16.71 -3.17
N TRP A 307 9.16 17.73 -3.93
CA TRP A 307 9.48 19.03 -3.36
C TRP A 307 8.22 19.70 -2.80
N TYR A 308 7.13 19.75 -3.58
CA TYR A 308 5.86 20.34 -3.14
C TYR A 308 5.32 19.61 -1.90
N ALA A 309 5.28 18.27 -1.93
CA ALA A 309 4.79 17.46 -0.82
C ALA A 309 5.58 17.69 0.48
N ARG A 310 6.90 17.81 0.41
CA ARG A 310 7.75 17.98 1.61
C ARG A 310 7.76 19.42 2.12
N TRP A 311 7.97 20.39 1.23
CA TRP A 311 8.20 21.79 1.62
C TRP A 311 6.91 22.60 1.75
N VAL A 312 5.89 22.26 0.97
CA VAL A 312 4.59 22.92 1.03
C VAL A 312 3.69 22.14 1.98
N GLU A 313 3.46 20.86 1.72
CA GLU A 313 2.46 20.11 2.49
C GLU A 313 3.00 19.53 3.82
N GLY A 314 4.31 19.56 4.05
CA GLY A 314 4.92 18.97 5.25
C GLY A 314 4.75 17.45 5.35
N LYS A 315 4.51 16.78 4.21
CA LYS A 315 4.25 15.34 4.13
C LYS A 315 5.53 14.55 3.88
N TYR A 316 5.47 13.27 4.24
CA TYR A 316 6.53 12.31 3.96
C TYR A 316 6.33 11.69 2.58
N VAL A 317 7.43 11.37 1.92
CA VAL A 317 7.44 10.75 0.59
C VAL A 317 8.26 9.47 0.65
N SER A 318 7.61 8.36 0.35
CA SER A 318 8.20 7.02 0.28
C SER A 318 8.13 6.50 -1.14
N LYS A 319 9.26 6.08 -1.70
CA LYS A 319 9.37 5.59 -3.08
C LYS A 319 9.83 4.14 -3.10
N LYS A 320 9.25 3.33 -3.98
CA LYS A 320 9.74 1.98 -4.29
C LYS A 320 9.28 1.57 -5.69
N ASP A 321 10.22 1.09 -6.49
CA ASP A 321 10.00 0.78 -7.91
C ASP A 321 9.34 1.96 -8.65
N SER A 322 8.19 1.72 -9.27
CA SER A 322 7.38 2.70 -9.99
C SER A 322 6.33 3.40 -9.12
N VAL A 323 6.36 3.21 -7.79
CA VAL A 323 5.32 3.66 -6.87
C VAL A 323 5.85 4.73 -5.93
N VAL A 324 5.02 5.74 -5.69
CA VAL A 324 5.24 6.78 -4.69
C VAL A 324 4.06 6.87 -3.74
N TYR A 325 4.34 6.91 -2.44
CA TYR A 325 3.35 7.12 -1.40
C TYR A 325 3.69 8.41 -0.65
N ILE A 326 2.77 9.36 -0.66
CA ILE A 326 2.88 10.66 0.01
C ILE A 326 1.87 10.68 1.15
N GLY A 327 2.34 10.68 2.38
CA GLY A 327 1.48 10.44 3.56
C GLY A 327 1.86 11.27 4.79
N PRO A 328 1.03 11.18 5.85
CA PRO A 328 1.23 11.92 7.09
C PRO A 328 2.36 11.36 7.97
N CYS A 329 2.77 10.10 7.74
CA CYS A 329 3.80 9.42 8.51
C CYS A 329 4.97 9.00 7.61
N PRO A 330 6.21 8.97 8.13
CA PRO A 330 7.31 8.35 7.41
C PRO A 330 7.03 6.85 7.27
N GLY A 331 7.49 6.22 6.19
CA GLY A 331 7.47 4.76 6.12
C GLY A 331 8.21 4.16 4.94
N THR A 332 8.30 2.83 4.93
CA THR A 332 8.98 2.06 3.90
C THR A 332 7.99 1.15 3.18
N LEU A 333 7.87 1.30 1.87
CA LEU A 333 6.96 0.49 1.06
C LEU A 333 7.43 -0.97 0.99
N THR A 334 6.50 -1.91 1.22
CA THR A 334 6.78 -3.34 1.04
C THR A 334 6.59 -3.80 -0.40
N ASN A 335 7.06 -5.01 -0.73
CA ASN A 335 6.83 -5.60 -2.06
C ASN A 335 5.34 -5.85 -2.30
N ASP A 336 4.62 -6.34 -1.28
CA ASP A 336 3.19 -6.62 -1.40
C ASP A 336 2.36 -5.33 -1.49
N MET A 337 2.72 -4.27 -0.75
CA MET A 337 2.06 -2.96 -0.89
C MET A 337 2.26 -2.39 -2.29
N VAL A 338 3.46 -2.50 -2.88
CA VAL A 338 3.69 -2.07 -4.28
C VAL A 338 2.79 -2.85 -5.25
N ASN A 339 2.63 -4.16 -5.06
CA ASN A 339 1.74 -4.97 -5.90
C ASN A 339 0.27 -4.58 -5.73
N ILE A 340 -0.19 -4.34 -4.50
CA ILE A 340 -1.55 -3.86 -4.23
C ILE A 340 -1.80 -2.51 -4.90
N ILE A 341 -0.83 -1.58 -4.82
CA ILE A 341 -0.95 -0.27 -5.48
C ILE A 341 -1.00 -0.43 -7.00
N LYS A 342 -0.22 -1.36 -7.58
CA LYS A 342 -0.31 -1.69 -9.00
C LYS A 342 -1.69 -2.24 -9.36
N GLU A 343 -2.27 -3.14 -8.57
CA GLU A 343 -3.64 -3.66 -8.77
C GLU A 343 -4.69 -2.54 -8.73
N ILE A 344 -4.50 -1.53 -7.86
CA ILE A 344 -5.40 -0.38 -7.76
C ILE A 344 -5.24 0.57 -8.95
N LEU A 345 -4.02 0.85 -9.39
CA LEU A 345 -3.70 1.96 -10.31
C LEU A 345 -3.33 1.55 -11.74
N SER A 346 -3.13 0.26 -12.02
CA SER A 346 -3.23 -0.24 -13.40
C SER A 346 -4.63 -0.02 -13.95
#